data_AF-A0A939U8I4-F1
#
_entry.id   AF-A0A939U8I4-F1
#
_cell.length_a   1.000
_cell.length_b   1.000
_cell.length_c   1.000
_cell.angle_alpha   90.00
_cell.angle_beta   90.00
_cell.angle_gamma   90.00
#
_symmetry.space_group_name_H-M   'P 1'
#
loop_
_entity.id
_entity.type
_entity.pdbx_description
1 polymer ?
#
loop_
_entity_poly.entity_id
_entity_poly.type
_entity_poly.pdbx_seq_one_letter_code
_entity_poly.pdbx_strand_id
1 'polypeptide(L)'
;MEVSFNGTTYPMVLTMGAILDFKRLTGKDVSEVKSDDMEGLVTLCYCCLASACRAKKQEFPYSLQDFFDNCTIDDINAMNEQIARQQAEEEAKKKPDPQVVKKAGNKA
;
A
#
# COMPACT_ATOMS: atom_id res chain seq x y z
N MET A 1 -5.15 0.23 -5.64
CA MET A 1 -6.19 -0.19 -4.68
C MET A 1 -7.15 0.97 -4.45
N GLU A 2 -8.33 0.71 -3.90
CA GLU A 2 -9.23 1.74 -3.38
C GLU A 2 -9.61 1.38 -1.95
N VAL A 3 -9.53 2.34 -1.04
CA VAL A 3 -9.86 2.18 0.38
C VAL A 3 -10.94 3.18 0.76
N SER A 4 -11.86 2.77 1.63
CA SER A 4 -12.87 3.67 2.18
C SER A 4 -12.34 4.30 3.46
N PHE A 5 -12.38 5.63 3.53
CA PHE A 5 -12.00 6.42 4.69
C PHE A 5 -13.07 7.49 4.92
N ASN A 6 -13.59 7.56 6.15
CA ASN A 6 -14.64 8.51 6.54
C ASN A 6 -15.85 8.53 5.55
N GLY A 7 -16.29 7.35 5.12
CA GLY A 7 -17.43 7.19 4.19
C GLY A 7 -17.14 7.51 2.72
N THR A 8 -15.91 7.90 2.37
CA THR A 8 -15.50 8.19 0.98
C THR A 8 -14.44 7.21 0.51
N THR A 9 -14.52 6.81 -0.76
CA THR A 9 -13.53 5.90 -1.36
C THR A 9 -12.38 6.67 -2.01
N TYR A 10 -11.15 6.34 -1.64
CA TYR A 10 -9.93 6.98 -2.10
C TYR A 10 -8.99 5.97 -2.79
N PRO A 11 -8.29 6.39 -3.85
CA PRO A 11 -7.25 5.57 -4.44
C PRO A 11 -6.06 5.46 -3.47
N MET A 12 -5.59 4.23 -3.25
CA MET A 12 -4.38 3.96 -2.48
C MET A 12 -3.37 3.25 -3.38
N VAL A 13 -2.20 3.87 -3.55
CA VAL A 13 -1.08 3.33 -4.32
C VAL A 13 0.23 3.79 -3.67
N LEU A 14 1.14 2.85 -3.43
CA LEU A 14 2.51 3.18 -3.05
C LEU A 14 3.26 3.70 -4.28
N THR A 15 3.19 5.01 -4.51
CA THR A 15 3.91 5.66 -5.61
C THR A 15 5.26 6.17 -5.14
N MET A 16 6.18 6.43 -6.08
CA MET A 16 7.45 7.12 -5.76
C MET A 16 7.21 8.49 -5.10
N GLY A 17 6.11 9.16 -5.43
CA GLY A 17 5.71 10.41 -4.77
C GLY A 17 5.29 10.21 -3.32
N ALA A 18 4.61 9.10 -3.00
CA ALA A 18 4.25 8.76 -1.62
C ALA A 18 5.50 8.46 -0.77
N ILE A 19 6.47 7.73 -1.36
CA ILE A 19 7.76 7.43 -0.70
C ILE A 19 8.53 8.72 -0.41
N LEU A 20 8.58 9.65 -1.37
CA LEU A 20 9.23 10.95 -1.21
C LEU A 20 8.57 11.80 -0.11
N ASP A 21 7.23 11.86 -0.10
CA ASP A 21 6.47 12.62 0.90
C ASP A 21 6.69 12.05 2.31
N PHE A 22 6.65 10.73 2.46
CA PHE A 22 6.92 10.06 3.74
C PHE A 22 8.30 10.43 4.30
N LYS A 23 9.33 10.37 3.44
CA LYS A 23 10.71 10.72 3.83
C LYS A 23 10.83 12.19 4.24
N ARG A 24 10.12 13.09 3.56
CA ARG A 24 10.12 14.52 3.89
C ARG A 24 9.41 14.84 5.21
N LEU A 25 8.34 14.09 5.53
CA LEU A 25 7.58 14.28 6.77
C LEU A 25 8.29 13.70 8.00
N THR A 26 8.89 12.52 7.87
CA THR A 26 9.41 11.76 9.02
C THR A 26 10.94 11.78 9.14
N GLY A 27 11.65 12.12 8.05
CA GLY A 27 13.10 11.99 7.96
C GLY A 27 13.61 10.56 7.80
N LYS A 28 12.73 9.55 7.74
CA LYS A 28 13.06 8.12 7.67
C LYS A 28 12.74 7.53 6.30
N ASP A 29 13.45 6.47 5.92
CA ASP A 29 13.08 5.69 4.73
C ASP A 29 11.94 4.71 5.04
N VAL A 30 11.11 4.42 4.02
CA VAL A 30 9.95 3.51 4.16
C VAL A 30 10.38 2.10 4.60
N SER A 31 11.61 1.68 4.26
CA SER A 31 12.19 0.41 4.70
C SER A 31 12.46 0.33 6.21
N GLU A 32 12.49 1.46 6.90
CA GLU A 32 12.69 1.53 8.36
C GLU A 32 11.36 1.40 9.13
N VAL A 33 10.21 1.53 8.44
CA VAL A 33 8.89 1.38 9.05
C VAL A 33 8.68 -0.09 9.39
N LYS A 34 8.52 -0.36 10.68
CA LYS A 34 8.22 -1.69 11.21
C LYS A 34 6.73 -1.86 11.44
N SER A 35 6.28 -3.10 11.56
CA SER A 35 4.89 -3.46 11.82
C SER A 35 4.35 -2.95 13.17
N ASP A 36 5.23 -2.67 14.13
CA ASP A 36 4.90 -2.10 15.44
C ASP A 36 4.96 -0.56 15.47
N ASP A 37 5.42 0.09 14.39
CA ASP A 37 5.47 1.55 14.25
C ASP A 37 4.15 2.09 13.69
N MET A 38 3.14 2.18 14.57
CA MET A 38 1.80 2.64 14.18
C MET A 38 1.80 4.06 13.59
N GLU A 39 2.60 4.97 14.13
CA GLU A 39 2.71 6.34 13.62
C GLU A 39 3.32 6.35 12.20
N GLY A 40 4.39 5.57 11.98
CA GLY A 40 5.00 5.40 10.67
C GLY A 40 4.02 4.78 9.65
N LEU A 41 3.27 3.75 10.06
CA LEU A 41 2.29 3.08 9.20
C LEU A 41 1.14 4.02 8.79
N VAL A 42 0.58 4.77 9.74
CA VAL A 42 -0.50 5.75 9.47
C VAL A 42 0.01 6.87 8.57
N THR A 43 1.21 7.40 8.85
CA THR A 43 1.84 8.44 8.02
C THR A 43 2.08 7.95 6.60
N LEU A 44 2.55 6.71 6.43
CA LEU A 44 2.74 6.09 5.12
C LEU A 44 1.42 5.92 4.37
N CYS A 45 0.36 5.50 5.05
CA CYS A 45 -0.98 5.40 4.47
C CYS A 45 -1.48 6.76 3.97
N TYR A 46 -1.37 7.81 4.79
CA TYR A 46 -1.69 9.18 4.39
C TYR A 46 -0.93 9.59 3.13
N CYS A 47 0.37 9.34 3.07
CA CYS A 47 1.20 9.67 1.91
C CYS A 47 0.74 8.93 0.64
N CYS A 48 0.34 7.67 0.77
CA CYS A 48 -0.20 6.88 -0.35
C CYS A 48 -1.51 7.47 -0.87
N LEU A 49 -2.44 7.81 0.03
CA LEU A 49 -3.74 8.39 -0.31
C LEU A 49 -3.58 9.77 -0.95
N ALA A 50 -2.85 10.66 -0.29
CA ALA A 50 -2.62 12.02 -0.78
C ALA A 50 -1.93 12.01 -2.15
N SER A 51 -0.90 11.20 -2.33
CA SER A 51 -0.16 11.11 -3.59
C SER A 51 -1.02 10.53 -4.72
N ALA A 52 -1.79 9.48 -4.45
CA ALA A 52 -2.68 8.88 -5.44
C ALA A 52 -3.86 9.79 -5.79
N CYS A 53 -4.43 10.49 -4.82
CA CYS A 53 -5.47 11.49 -5.05
C CYS A 53 -4.96 12.64 -5.92
N ARG A 54 -3.75 13.16 -5.65
CA ARG A 54 -3.10 14.17 -6.51
C ARG A 54 -2.90 13.66 -7.94
N ALA A 55 -2.44 12.42 -8.11
CA ALA A 55 -2.24 11.82 -9.43
C ALA A 55 -3.56 11.67 -10.21
N LYS A 56 -4.65 11.31 -9.53
CA LYS A 56 -5.99 11.17 -10.14
C LYS A 56 -6.81 12.46 -10.16
N LYS A 57 -6.28 13.57 -9.63
CA LYS A 57 -7.00 14.86 -9.45
C LYS A 57 -8.29 14.70 -8.62
N GLN A 58 -8.28 13.80 -7.64
CA GLN A 58 -9.34 13.64 -6.65
C GLN A 58 -9.03 14.54 -5.44
N GLU A 59 -10.07 15.17 -4.89
CA GLU A 59 -9.94 15.99 -3.69
C GLU A 59 -9.66 15.10 -2.46
N PHE A 60 -8.67 15.49 -1.67
CA PHE A 60 -8.30 14.85 -0.41
C PHE A 60 -8.15 15.94 0.65
N PRO A 61 -9.24 16.31 1.35
CA PRO A 61 -9.30 17.51 2.19
C PRO A 61 -8.77 17.28 3.61
N TYR A 62 -7.80 16.37 3.77
CA TYR A 62 -7.21 16.03 5.05
C TYR A 62 -5.77 16.51 5.10
N SER A 63 -5.43 17.29 6.13
CA SER A 63 -4.02 17.41 6.53
C SER A 63 -3.54 16.12 7.18
N LEU A 64 -2.24 16.01 7.45
CA LEU A 64 -1.70 14.88 8.20
C LEU A 64 -2.39 14.76 9.57
N GLN A 65 -2.51 15.87 10.30
CA GLN A 65 -3.16 15.89 11.60
C GLN A 65 -4.63 15.49 11.51
N ASP A 66 -5.38 16.05 10.55
CA ASP A 66 -6.80 15.69 10.37
C ASP A 66 -6.96 14.20 10.05
N PHE A 67 -6.04 13.64 9.27
CA PHE A 67 -6.04 12.21 8.97
C PHE A 67 -5.82 11.38 10.23
N PHE A 68 -4.84 11.74 11.08
CA PHE A 68 -4.61 11.06 12.36
C PHE A 68 -5.82 11.15 13.29
N ASP A 69 -6.45 12.32 13.40
CA ASP A 69 -7.59 12.53 14.29
C ASP A 69 -8.85 11.74 13.85
N ASN A 70 -8.95 11.43 12.55
CA ASN A 70 -10.07 10.66 11.97
C ASN A 70 -9.74 9.19 11.68
N CYS A 71 -8.48 8.77 11.86
CA CYS A 71 -8.04 7.40 11.56
C CYS A 71 -8.13 6.54 12.82
N THR A 72 -9.00 5.53 12.76
CA THR A 72 -9.15 4.57 13.86
C THR A 72 -8.24 3.37 13.66
N ILE A 73 -8.04 2.60 14.73
CA ILE A 73 -7.27 1.35 14.68
C ILE A 73 -7.92 0.36 13.69
N ASP A 74 -9.24 0.36 13.58
CA ASP A 74 -9.97 -0.50 12.64
C ASP A 74 -9.71 -0.10 11.18
N ASP A 75 -9.59 1.21 10.89
CA ASP A 75 -9.24 1.70 9.56
C ASP A 75 -7.83 1.24 9.15
N ILE A 76 -6.87 1.32 10.08
CA ILE A 76 -5.48 0.85 9.85
C ILE A 76 -5.47 -0.66 9.58
N ASN A 77 -6.19 -1.44 10.38
CA ASN A 77 -6.28 -2.88 10.20
C ASN A 77 -6.90 -3.23 8.84
N ALA A 78 -7.97 -2.54 8.44
CA ALA A 78 -8.62 -2.73 7.15
C ALA A 78 -7.67 -2.40 5.98
N MET A 79 -6.91 -1.31 6.08
CA MET A 79 -5.90 -0.95 5.08
C MET A 79 -4.77 -1.99 5.01
N ASN A 80 -4.24 -2.42 6.15
CA ASN A 80 -3.20 -3.46 6.23
C ASN A 80 -3.66 -4.78 5.60
N GLU A 81 -4.88 -5.23 5.89
CA GLU A 81 -5.44 -6.43 5.28
C GLU A 81 -5.55 -6.31 3.76
N GLN A 82 -5.98 -5.16 3.24
CA GLN A 82 -6.06 -4.96 1.80
C GLN A 82 -4.67 -4.96 1.14
N ILE A 83 -3.66 -4.35 1.78
CA ILE A 83 -2.26 -4.36 1.30
C ILE A 83 -1.72 -5.78 1.27
N ALA A 84 -1.91 -6.54 2.36
CA ALA A 84 -1.48 -7.93 2.44
C ALA A 84 -2.17 -8.81 1.37
N ARG A 85 -3.48 -8.63 1.16
CA ARG A 85 -4.22 -9.33 0.09
C ARG A 85 -3.67 -9.02 -1.30
N GLN A 86 -3.34 -7.76 -1.60
CA GLN A 86 -2.77 -7.39 -2.89
C GLN A 86 -1.36 -7.92 -3.11
N GLN A 87 -0.52 -7.91 -2.07
CA GLN A 87 0.81 -8.53 -2.14
C GLN A 87 0.70 -10.02 -2.44
N ALA A 88 -0.21 -10.73 -1.74
CA ALA A 88 -0.47 -12.15 -1.99
C ALA A 88 -1.00 -12.41 -3.42
N GLU A 89 -1.85 -11.53 -3.97
CA GLU A 89 -2.33 -11.64 -5.35
C GLU A 89 -1.25 -11.36 -6.40
N GLU A 90 -0.35 -10.38 -6.16
CA GLU A 90 0.81 -10.15 -7.04
C GLU A 90 1.81 -11.30 -7.00
N GLU A 91 2.08 -11.87 -5.81
CA GLU A 91 2.94 -13.04 -5.66
C GLU A 91 2.33 -14.29 -6.32
N ALA A 92 1.01 -14.47 -6.22
CA ALA A 92 0.30 -15.54 -6.92
C ALA A 92 0.38 -15.40 -8.45
N LYS A 93 0.34 -14.16 -8.98
CA LYS A 93 0.53 -13.86 -10.41
C LYS A 93 1.98 -14.01 -10.88
N LYS A 94 2.96 -13.97 -9.97
CA LYS A 94 4.39 -14.18 -10.27
C LYS A 94 4.83 -15.66 -10.26
N LYS A 95 3.96 -16.61 -9.92
CA LYS A 95 4.25 -18.04 -10.09
C LYS A 95 4.22 -18.39 -11.59
N PRO A 96 5.34 -18.85 -12.21
CA PRO A 96 5.34 -19.29 -13.59
C PRO A 96 4.53 -20.58 -13.77
N ASP A 97 3.86 -20.71 -14.91
CA ASP A 97 3.11 -21.90 -15.34
C ASP A 97 3.93 -23.22 -15.18
N PRO A 98 3.35 -24.32 -14.69
CA PRO A 98 4.03 -25.62 -14.54
C PRO A 98 4.42 -26.34 -15.85
N GLN A 99 4.35 -25.72 -17.03
CA GLN A 99 4.41 -26.45 -18.31
C GLN A 99 5.81 -26.76 -18.87
N VAL A 100 6.89 -26.67 -18.09
CA VAL A 100 8.23 -27.16 -18.51
C VAL A 100 8.70 -28.33 -17.65
N VAL A 101 7.85 -29.33 -17.41
CA VAL A 101 8.33 -30.63 -16.90
C VAL A 101 7.61 -31.81 -17.55
N LYS A 102 7.44 -31.86 -18.89
CA LYS A 102 7.11 -33.11 -19.59
C LYS A 102 7.72 -33.17 -20.99
N LYS A 103 8.87 -33.85 -21.09
CA LYS A 103 9.23 -34.86 -22.10
C LYS A 103 10.56 -35.48 -21.64
N ALA A 104 10.50 -36.50 -20.81
CA ALA A 104 10.51 -37.91 -21.23
C ALA A 104 11.80 -38.24 -21.96
N GLY A 105 12.69 -38.97 -21.28
CA GLY A 105 13.84 -39.60 -21.94
C GLY A 105 13.40 -40.60 -22.99
N ASN A 106 14.25 -40.84 -23.99
CA ASN A 106 14.52 -42.18 -24.47
C ASN A 106 15.85 -42.21 -25.24
N LYS A 107 16.50 -43.37 -25.12
CA LYS A 107 17.73 -43.88 -25.72
C LYS A 107 18.04 -43.48 -27.16
N ALA A 108 19.33 -43.36 -27.45
CA ALA A 108 20.02 -44.23 -28.41
C ALA A 108 21.45 -44.46 -27.93
#